data_AF-X1QN73-F1
#
_entry.id   AF-X1QN73-F1
#
_cell.length_a   1.000
_cell.length_b   1.000
_cell.length_c   1.000
_cell.angle_alpha   90.00
_cell.angle_beta   90.00
_cell.angle_gamma   90.00
#
_symmetry.space_group_name_H-M   'P 1'
#
loop_
_entity.id
_entity.type
_entity.pdbx_description
1 polymer ?
#
loop_
_entity_poly.entity_id
_entity_poly.type
_entity_poly.pdbx_seq_one_letter_code
_entity_poly.pdbx_strand_id
1 'polypeptide(L)'
;MDPLDGGLYYYQHRCRTWGCPVCAPTKAKALAERVAKVGADSMLTLTCSSSRWTSQKAAWAAIGLARSKLFATLRSQGHHFVCLWMLQETKRGWPHLHVLIRGDYLPQPVVRAWWLKFYGAPVVDIRQVDDSPAAAYYVTRHLRRADGTMNHVPKGGRVWGASQGFFDRPGAAALYPASSPDAASNDALDGPDVEAAAPRPKLIPLGRTRASAESVVRLATSCFACLVEWDAARQMFRIRPPPGLTAQELVADLVRVLDRRAA
;
A
#
# COMPACT_ATOMS: atom_id res chain seq x y z
N MET A 1 18.05 6.46 3.39
CA MET A 1 19.25 6.58 2.55
C MET A 1 18.73 6.81 1.14
N ASP A 2 18.97 8.00 0.63
CA ASP A 2 18.48 8.42 -0.67
C ASP A 2 19.53 8.01 -1.72
N PRO A 3 19.19 7.30 -2.80
CA PRO A 3 20.14 6.94 -3.85
C PRO A 3 20.78 8.14 -4.58
N LEU A 4 20.39 9.37 -4.24
CA LEU A 4 20.72 10.60 -4.95
C LEU A 4 22.02 11.29 -4.48
N ASP A 5 22.70 10.75 -3.46
CA ASP A 5 23.87 11.39 -2.83
C ASP A 5 25.19 11.26 -3.64
N GLY A 6 25.15 10.75 -4.87
CA GLY A 6 26.35 10.58 -5.72
C GLY A 6 27.33 9.50 -5.24
N GLY A 7 27.04 8.80 -4.14
CA GLY A 7 27.83 7.68 -3.64
C GLY A 7 27.71 6.43 -4.53
N LEU A 8 28.82 5.71 -4.70
CA LEU A 8 28.83 4.41 -5.37
C LEU A 8 28.31 3.34 -4.40
N TYR A 9 27.12 2.82 -4.65
CA TYR A 9 26.48 1.80 -3.80
C TYR A 9 26.59 0.42 -4.44
N TYR A 10 27.22 -0.51 -3.73
CA TYR A 10 27.23 -1.93 -4.10
C TYR A 10 26.03 -2.63 -3.47
N TYR A 11 25.09 -3.08 -4.30
CA TYR A 11 24.02 -3.98 -3.85
C TYR A 11 24.46 -5.42 -4.08
N GLN A 12 24.34 -6.26 -3.05
CA GLN A 12 24.44 -7.70 -3.27
C GLN A 12 23.37 -8.13 -4.27
N HIS A 13 23.79 -8.75 -5.36
CA HIS A 13 22.89 -9.32 -6.36
C HIS A 13 21.92 -10.28 -5.64
N ARG A 14 20.63 -9.94 -5.63
CA ARG A 14 19.55 -10.68 -4.95
C ARG A 14 19.51 -10.58 -3.42
N CYS A 15 19.65 -9.39 -2.84
CA CYS A 15 19.35 -9.19 -1.40
C CYS A 15 17.91 -9.56 -1.00
N ARG A 16 16.98 -9.72 -1.98
CA ARG A 16 15.58 -10.14 -1.80
C ARG A 16 14.76 -9.26 -0.85
N THR A 17 15.23 -8.06 -0.49
CA THR A 17 14.49 -7.14 0.37
C THR A 17 13.49 -6.32 -0.44
N TRP A 18 12.40 -5.90 0.21
CA TRP A 18 11.41 -5.00 -0.38
C TRP A 18 11.87 -3.54 -0.41
N GLY A 19 12.97 -3.18 0.28
CA GLY A 19 13.56 -1.84 0.23
C GLY A 19 14.63 -1.66 -0.85
N CYS A 20 15.01 -2.72 -1.56
CA CYS A 20 16.05 -2.64 -2.58
C CYS A 20 15.48 -2.13 -3.92
N PRO A 21 16.08 -1.06 -4.50
CA PRO A 21 15.57 -0.48 -5.76
C PRO A 21 15.66 -1.44 -6.95
N VAL A 22 16.48 -2.49 -6.87
CA VAL A 22 16.61 -3.53 -7.91
C VAL A 22 15.66 -4.70 -7.67
N CYS A 23 15.66 -5.28 -6.46
CA CYS A 23 14.89 -6.49 -6.17
C CYS A 23 13.39 -6.23 -6.05
N ALA A 24 13.01 -5.09 -5.47
CA ALA A 24 11.63 -4.84 -5.11
C ALA A 24 10.70 -4.63 -6.31
N PRO A 25 11.11 -3.94 -7.39
CA PRO A 25 10.34 -3.90 -8.64
C PRO A 25 10.00 -5.28 -9.19
N THR A 26 10.97 -6.19 -9.23
CA THR A 26 10.79 -7.57 -9.71
C THR A 26 9.83 -8.35 -8.81
N LYS A 27 9.96 -8.23 -7.48
CA LYS A 27 9.07 -8.89 -6.52
C LYS A 27 7.63 -8.35 -6.61
N ALA A 28 7.48 -7.04 -6.77
CA ALA A 28 6.18 -6.40 -6.96
C ALA A 28 5.50 -6.90 -8.25
N LYS A 29 6.26 -6.98 -9.36
CA LYS A 29 5.78 -7.54 -10.62
C LYS A 29 5.34 -9.00 -10.46
N ALA A 30 6.18 -9.85 -9.87
CA ALA A 30 5.85 -11.25 -9.64
C ALA A 30 4.61 -11.44 -8.75
N LEU A 31 4.43 -10.59 -7.72
CA LEU A 31 3.24 -10.62 -6.88
C LEU A 31 1.99 -10.18 -7.66
N ALA A 32 2.10 -9.11 -8.45
CA ALA A 32 1.00 -8.64 -9.28
C ALA A 32 0.58 -9.67 -10.34
N GLU A 33 1.53 -10.37 -10.97
CA GLU A 33 1.22 -11.47 -11.90
C GLU A 33 0.47 -12.60 -11.20
N ARG A 34 0.79 -12.91 -9.94
CA ARG A 34 0.03 -13.90 -9.15
C ARG A 34 -1.39 -13.41 -8.85
N VAL A 35 -1.55 -12.13 -8.53
CA VAL A 35 -2.86 -11.52 -8.28
C VAL A 35 -3.70 -11.48 -9.54
N ALA A 36 -3.13 -11.09 -10.69
CA ALA A 36 -3.82 -11.06 -11.98
C ALA A 36 -4.40 -12.44 -12.36
N LYS A 37 -3.71 -13.52 -11.97
CA LYS A 37 -4.17 -14.89 -12.23
C LYS A 37 -5.37 -15.30 -11.38
N VAL A 38 -5.47 -14.82 -10.14
CA VAL A 38 -6.52 -15.28 -9.20
C VAL A 38 -7.67 -14.28 -9.05
N GLY A 39 -7.42 -13.00 -9.29
CA GLY A 39 -8.37 -11.91 -9.12
C GLY A 39 -8.61 -11.52 -7.65
N ALA A 40 -9.51 -10.57 -7.46
CA ALA A 40 -10.07 -10.17 -6.18
C ALA A 40 -11.50 -9.69 -6.42
N ASP A 41 -12.39 -9.87 -5.45
CA ASP A 41 -13.81 -9.48 -5.55
C ASP A 41 -14.00 -8.03 -5.06
N SER A 42 -13.23 -7.65 -4.03
CA SER A 42 -13.27 -6.30 -3.47
C SER A 42 -11.91 -5.84 -2.94
N MET A 43 -11.82 -4.53 -2.76
CA MET A 43 -10.67 -3.84 -2.20
C MET A 43 -11.11 -3.01 -0.99
N LEU A 44 -10.53 -3.34 0.15
CA LEU A 44 -10.72 -2.66 1.41
C LEU A 44 -9.49 -1.81 1.72
N THR A 45 -9.72 -0.54 2.03
CA THR A 45 -8.69 0.42 2.41
C THR A 45 -8.98 0.93 3.82
N LEU A 46 -8.00 0.73 4.72
CA LEU A 46 -8.09 1.00 6.15
C LEU A 46 -7.04 2.04 6.54
N THR A 47 -7.49 3.23 6.92
CA THR A 47 -6.62 4.38 7.23
C THR A 47 -6.21 4.46 8.69
N CYS A 48 -5.18 5.26 8.95
CA CYS A 48 -4.77 5.70 10.27
C CYS A 48 -5.25 7.13 10.55
N SER A 49 -5.81 7.37 11.73
CA SER A 49 -6.14 8.72 12.21
C SER A 49 -4.97 9.26 13.03
N SER A 50 -4.23 10.22 12.50
CA SER A 50 -3.02 10.76 13.15
C SER A 50 -3.27 11.34 14.55
N SER A 51 -4.47 11.84 14.81
CA SER A 51 -4.84 12.43 16.12
C SER A 51 -4.99 11.40 17.24
N ARG A 52 -5.03 10.11 16.93
CA ARG A 52 -5.24 9.02 17.90
C ARG A 52 -3.95 8.35 18.35
N TRP A 53 -2.81 8.75 17.78
CA TRP A 53 -1.52 8.13 18.03
C TRP A 53 -0.51 9.15 18.50
N THR A 54 0.23 8.80 19.55
CA THR A 54 1.32 9.64 20.08
C THR A 54 2.49 9.77 19.11
N SER A 55 2.68 8.79 18.23
CA SER A 55 3.71 8.82 17.19
C SER A 55 3.37 7.88 16.02
N GLN A 56 3.96 8.13 14.85
CA GLN A 56 3.88 7.23 13.69
C GLN A 56 4.43 5.83 14.03
N LYS A 57 5.51 5.78 14.82
CA LYS A 57 6.12 4.51 15.26
C LYS A 57 5.12 3.66 16.05
N ALA A 58 4.36 4.26 16.95
CA ALA A 58 3.32 3.55 17.71
C ALA A 58 2.21 3.03 16.79
N ALA A 59 1.76 3.85 15.84
CA ALA A 59 0.76 3.44 14.84
C ALA A 59 1.24 2.24 13.99
N TRP A 60 2.48 2.30 13.48
CA TRP A 60 3.10 1.21 12.72
C TRP A 60 3.24 -0.08 13.52
N ALA A 61 3.54 0.01 14.82
CA ALA A 61 3.61 -1.16 15.69
C ALA A 61 2.24 -1.79 15.93
N ALA A 62 1.18 -0.98 16.03
CA ALA A 62 -0.16 -1.44 16.37
C ALA A 62 -0.97 -1.98 15.17
N ILE A 63 -0.73 -1.48 13.95
CA ILE A 63 -1.60 -1.78 12.79
C ILE A 63 -1.68 -3.27 12.47
N GLY A 64 -0.58 -4.01 12.67
CA GLY A 64 -0.54 -5.46 12.44
C GLY A 64 -1.46 -6.23 13.38
N LEU A 65 -1.47 -5.86 14.67
CA LEU A 65 -2.34 -6.46 15.67
C LEU A 65 -3.80 -6.07 15.44
N ALA A 66 -4.07 -4.79 15.17
CA ALA A 66 -5.42 -4.30 14.89
C ALA A 66 -6.05 -4.99 13.67
N ARG A 67 -5.28 -5.20 12.59
CA ARG A 67 -5.71 -5.98 11.43
C ARG A 67 -6.06 -7.42 11.81
N SER A 68 -5.20 -8.09 12.58
CA SER A 68 -5.45 -9.48 12.99
C SER A 68 -6.73 -9.59 13.82
N LYS A 69 -6.95 -8.67 14.76
CA LYS A 69 -8.19 -8.58 15.54
C LYS A 69 -9.41 -8.34 14.64
N LEU A 70 -9.35 -7.37 13.73
CA LEU A 70 -10.42 -7.08 12.78
C LEU A 70 -10.81 -8.34 11.98
N PHE A 71 -9.84 -9.02 11.37
CA PHE A 71 -10.14 -10.20 10.54
C PHE A 71 -10.65 -11.38 11.36
N ALA A 72 -10.13 -11.59 12.57
CA ALA A 72 -10.65 -12.62 13.47
C ALA A 72 -12.10 -12.33 13.86
N THR A 73 -12.41 -11.09 14.22
CA THR A 73 -13.77 -10.68 14.58
C THR A 73 -14.75 -10.84 13.41
N LEU A 74 -14.39 -10.37 12.21
CA LEU A 74 -15.26 -10.53 11.04
C LEU A 74 -15.55 -12.01 10.73
N ARG A 75 -14.54 -12.89 10.85
CA ARG A 75 -14.72 -14.33 10.68
C ARG A 75 -15.60 -14.94 11.77
N SER A 76 -15.46 -14.51 13.02
CA SER A 76 -16.35 -14.95 14.11
C SER A 76 -17.80 -14.49 13.94
N GLN A 77 -18.03 -13.44 13.15
CA GLN A 77 -19.37 -12.96 12.77
C GLN A 77 -19.94 -13.69 11.53
N GLY A 78 -19.27 -14.76 11.07
CA GLY A 78 -19.73 -15.57 9.95
C GLY A 78 -19.30 -15.06 8.57
N HIS A 79 -18.40 -14.06 8.48
CA HIS A 79 -17.88 -13.63 7.17
C HIS A 79 -16.76 -14.56 6.67
N HIS A 80 -16.96 -15.14 5.50
CA HIS A 80 -16.04 -16.07 4.86
C HIS A 80 -15.21 -15.36 3.78
N PHE A 81 -13.92 -15.16 4.06
CA PHE A 81 -13.03 -14.51 3.09
C PHE A 81 -11.55 -14.89 3.26
N VAL A 82 -10.86 -14.89 2.12
CA VAL A 82 -9.39 -14.90 2.04
C VAL A 82 -8.92 -13.53 1.55
N CYS A 83 -7.73 -13.11 1.98
CA CYS A 83 -7.24 -11.78 1.63
C CYS A 83 -5.75 -11.73 1.36
N LEU A 84 -5.34 -10.78 0.52
CA LEU A 84 -3.98 -10.27 0.39
C LEU A 84 -3.97 -8.86 0.95
N TRP A 85 -3.10 -8.60 1.92
CA TRP A 85 -2.97 -7.28 2.51
C TRP A 85 -1.59 -6.69 2.24
N MET A 86 -1.52 -5.37 2.14
CA MET A 86 -0.32 -4.58 1.89
C MET A 86 -0.32 -3.35 2.79
N LEU A 87 0.82 -3.08 3.42
CA LEU A 87 1.06 -1.86 4.18
C LEU A 87 1.71 -0.82 3.28
N GLN A 88 1.14 0.38 3.32
CA GLN A 88 1.65 1.55 2.66
C GLN A 88 1.88 2.68 3.66
N GLU A 89 2.92 3.47 3.42
CA GLU A 89 3.12 4.72 4.10
C GLU A 89 2.39 5.82 3.34
N THR A 90 1.55 6.60 4.02
CA THR A 90 0.96 7.81 3.43
C THR A 90 2.03 8.88 3.19
N LYS A 91 1.71 9.92 2.41
CA LYS A 91 2.60 11.09 2.23
C LYS A 91 3.05 11.74 3.55
N ARG A 92 2.28 11.55 4.63
CA ARG A 92 2.55 12.10 5.97
C ARG A 92 3.25 11.11 6.90
N GLY A 93 3.69 9.95 6.42
CA GLY A 93 4.40 8.94 7.23
C GLY A 93 3.51 7.97 8.02
N TRP A 94 2.19 8.17 8.00
CA TRP A 94 1.25 7.30 8.71
C TRP A 94 0.99 6.01 7.96
N PRO A 95 0.82 4.87 8.64
CA PRO A 95 0.52 3.60 8.00
C PRO A 95 -0.89 3.59 7.40
N HIS A 96 -1.01 2.90 6.28
CA HIS A 96 -2.22 2.71 5.51
C HIS A 96 -2.29 1.24 5.10
N LEU A 97 -3.44 0.60 5.24
CA LEU A 97 -3.58 -0.83 4.96
C LEU A 97 -4.54 -1.02 3.78
N HIS A 98 -4.02 -1.62 2.72
CA HIS A 98 -4.79 -2.04 1.56
C HIS A 98 -5.00 -3.54 1.59
N VAL A 99 -6.21 -3.99 1.30
CA VAL A 99 -6.60 -5.39 1.39
C VAL A 99 -7.39 -5.76 0.16
N LEU A 100 -6.88 -6.68 -0.66
CA LEU A 100 -7.65 -7.37 -1.67
C LEU A 100 -8.34 -8.57 -1.03
N ILE A 101 -9.64 -8.69 -1.27
CA ILE A 101 -10.51 -9.68 -0.64
C ILE A 101 -11.11 -10.57 -1.72
N ARG A 102 -11.15 -11.87 -1.44
CA ARG A 102 -11.97 -12.84 -2.16
C ARG A 102 -12.93 -13.49 -1.17
N GLY A 103 -14.22 -13.59 -1.52
CA GLY A 103 -15.29 -14.11 -0.66
C GLY A 103 -16.37 -13.09 -0.36
N ASP A 104 -16.96 -13.18 0.82
CA ASP A 104 -18.14 -12.40 1.19
C ASP A 104 -17.92 -10.89 1.14
N TYR A 105 -18.98 -10.17 0.78
CA TYR A 105 -19.02 -8.72 0.98
C TYR A 105 -18.94 -8.40 2.47
N LEU A 106 -18.02 -7.50 2.82
CA LEU A 106 -17.88 -7.01 4.19
C LEU A 106 -18.67 -5.70 4.34
N PRO A 107 -19.71 -5.64 5.19
CA PRO A 107 -20.47 -4.42 5.38
C PRO A 107 -19.59 -3.29 5.93
N GLN A 108 -19.50 -2.18 5.20
CA GLN A 108 -18.66 -1.04 5.58
C GLN A 108 -18.95 -0.50 6.99
N PRO A 109 -20.21 -0.40 7.48
CA PRO A 109 -20.48 0.02 8.86
C PRO A 109 -19.88 -0.92 9.91
N VAL A 110 -19.92 -2.23 9.66
CA VAL A 110 -19.35 -3.26 10.54
C VAL A 110 -17.83 -3.16 10.58
N VAL A 111 -17.20 -3.10 9.40
CA VAL A 111 -15.73 -2.93 9.30
C VAL A 111 -15.28 -1.64 9.97
N ARG A 112 -16.00 -0.53 9.74
CA ARG A 112 -15.73 0.77 10.37
C ARG A 112 -15.82 0.72 11.88
N ALA A 113 -16.86 0.09 12.45
CA ALA A 113 -17.02 -0.02 13.89
C ALA A 113 -15.85 -0.77 14.54
N TRP A 114 -15.47 -1.92 13.97
CA TRP A 114 -14.35 -2.72 14.47
C TRP A 114 -12.99 -2.06 14.24
N TRP A 115 -12.78 -1.40 13.10
CA TRP A 115 -11.53 -0.67 12.85
C TRP A 115 -11.37 0.53 13.79
N LEU A 116 -12.46 1.25 14.07
CA LEU A 116 -12.46 2.31 15.07
C LEU A 116 -12.14 1.75 16.46
N LYS A 117 -12.72 0.60 16.84
CA LYS A 117 -12.44 -0.05 18.13
C LYS A 117 -10.97 -0.48 18.26
N PHE A 118 -10.41 -1.15 17.24
CA PHE A 118 -9.08 -1.75 17.34
C PHE A 118 -7.93 -0.80 17.00
N TYR A 119 -8.19 0.23 16.19
CA TYR A 119 -7.15 1.10 15.64
C TYR A 119 -7.41 2.60 15.82
N GLY A 120 -8.61 2.97 16.30
CA GLY A 120 -8.97 4.37 16.54
C GLY A 120 -9.31 5.18 15.27
N ALA A 121 -9.37 4.56 14.09
CA ALA A 121 -9.63 5.26 12.84
C ALA A 121 -10.99 4.86 12.25
N PRO A 122 -11.90 5.81 11.95
CA PRO A 122 -13.20 5.48 11.38
C PRO A 122 -13.19 5.39 9.85
N VAL A 123 -12.11 5.83 9.19
CA VAL A 123 -12.10 5.95 7.73
C VAL A 123 -11.72 4.62 7.10
N VAL A 124 -12.74 4.04 6.49
CA VAL A 124 -12.74 2.76 5.76
C VAL A 124 -13.37 3.00 4.40
N ASP A 125 -12.74 2.51 3.34
CA ASP A 125 -13.26 2.56 1.96
C ASP A 125 -13.28 1.14 1.40
N ILE A 126 -14.43 0.70 0.87
CA ILE A 126 -14.62 -0.63 0.29
C ILE A 126 -15.14 -0.43 -1.13
N ARG A 127 -14.45 -1.02 -2.09
CA ARG A 127 -14.81 -0.94 -3.51
C ARG A 127 -14.85 -2.33 -4.11
N GLN A 128 -15.78 -2.55 -5.03
CA GLN A 128 -15.78 -3.72 -5.88
C GLN A 128 -14.57 -3.65 -6.84
N VAL A 129 -14.02 -4.82 -7.17
CA VAL A 129 -12.93 -4.97 -8.13
C VAL A 129 -13.48 -5.72 -9.32
N ASP A 130 -13.77 -4.99 -10.40
CA ASP A 130 -14.40 -5.57 -11.60
C ASP A 130 -13.40 -6.22 -12.56
N ASP A 131 -12.11 -5.90 -12.40
CA ASP A 131 -11.06 -6.33 -13.32
C ASP A 131 -9.80 -6.80 -12.59
N SER A 132 -9.37 -8.03 -12.89
CA SER A 132 -8.20 -8.65 -12.27
C SER A 132 -6.89 -7.94 -12.62
N PRO A 133 -6.66 -7.53 -13.89
CA PRO A 133 -5.59 -6.61 -14.25
C PRO A 133 -5.58 -5.31 -13.42
N ALA A 134 -6.73 -4.67 -13.18
CA ALA A 134 -6.80 -3.49 -12.32
C ALA A 134 -6.36 -3.79 -10.88
N ALA A 135 -6.74 -4.94 -10.32
CA ALA A 135 -6.28 -5.39 -9.00
C ALA A 135 -4.75 -5.60 -8.96
N ALA A 136 -4.19 -6.18 -10.01
CA ALA A 136 -2.74 -6.41 -10.13
C ALA A 136 -1.96 -5.10 -10.27
N TYR A 137 -2.47 -4.15 -11.06
CA TYR A 137 -1.91 -2.81 -11.17
C TYR A 137 -1.97 -2.08 -9.82
N TYR A 138 -3.05 -2.25 -9.08
CA TYR A 138 -3.17 -1.69 -7.74
C TYR A 138 -2.07 -2.22 -6.82
N VAL A 139 -1.82 -3.53 -6.83
CA VAL A 139 -0.75 -4.15 -6.05
C VAL A 139 0.63 -3.59 -6.39
N THR A 140 0.97 -3.45 -7.68
CA THR A 140 2.27 -2.88 -8.06
C THR A 140 2.40 -1.43 -7.62
N ARG A 141 1.35 -0.62 -7.81
CA ARG A 141 1.32 0.78 -7.42
C ARG A 141 1.50 0.96 -5.92
N HIS A 142 0.81 0.17 -5.11
CA HIS A 142 0.81 0.35 -3.66
C HIS A 142 2.00 -0.28 -2.97
N LEU A 143 2.82 -1.08 -3.65
CA LEU A 143 4.11 -1.53 -3.11
C LEU A 143 5.21 -0.50 -3.38
N ARG A 144 5.07 0.30 -4.45
CA ARG A 144 6.03 1.32 -4.86
C ARG A 144 5.62 2.71 -4.39
N ARG A 145 6.61 3.58 -4.16
CA ARG A 145 6.42 5.02 -4.02
C ARG A 145 6.49 5.67 -5.40
N ALA A 146 5.97 6.89 -5.49
CA ALA A 146 5.92 7.65 -6.75
C ALA A 146 7.30 8.02 -7.31
N ASP A 147 8.32 8.08 -6.46
CA ASP A 147 9.74 8.31 -6.82
C ASP A 147 10.46 7.02 -7.27
N GLY A 148 9.71 5.92 -7.48
CA GLY A 148 10.26 4.62 -7.83
C GLY A 148 10.94 3.88 -6.67
N THR A 149 11.06 4.51 -5.50
CA THR A 149 11.50 3.83 -4.28
C THR A 149 10.35 3.00 -3.70
N MET A 150 10.60 2.24 -2.65
CA MET A 150 9.61 1.34 -2.08
C MET A 150 9.01 1.93 -0.80
N ASN A 151 7.77 1.53 -0.47
CA ASN A 151 7.14 2.00 0.77
C ASN A 151 8.05 1.80 1.97
N HIS A 152 8.18 2.84 2.78
CA HIS A 152 8.94 2.75 4.01
C HIS A 152 8.11 1.99 5.05
N VAL A 153 8.33 0.69 5.12
CA VAL A 153 7.91 -0.11 6.28
C VAL A 153 9.10 -0.16 7.24
N PRO A 154 8.89 0.10 8.55
CA PRO A 154 9.96 0.03 9.54
C PRO A 154 10.73 -1.29 9.44
N LYS A 155 12.04 -1.25 9.70
CA LYS A 155 12.93 -2.42 9.59
C LYS A 155 12.34 -3.61 10.36
N GLY A 156 12.26 -4.77 9.70
CA GLY A 156 11.68 -6.00 10.26
C GLY A 156 10.16 -6.12 10.07
N GLY A 157 9.48 -5.05 9.68
CA GLY A 157 8.06 -5.08 9.34
C GLY A 157 7.79 -5.82 8.03
N ARG A 158 6.66 -6.52 7.96
CA ARG A 158 6.20 -7.22 6.76
C ARG A 158 5.39 -6.25 5.89
N VAL A 159 5.82 -6.03 4.65
CA VAL A 159 5.16 -5.11 3.70
C VAL A 159 3.81 -5.65 3.21
N TRP A 160 3.69 -6.96 3.05
CA TRP A 160 2.46 -7.60 2.60
C TRP A 160 2.37 -9.02 3.14
N GLY A 161 1.16 -9.58 3.18
CA GLY A 161 0.93 -10.99 3.46
C GLY A 161 -0.40 -11.44 2.87
N ALA A 162 -0.63 -12.74 2.84
CA ALA A 162 -1.89 -13.30 2.37
C ALA A 162 -2.42 -14.33 3.38
N SER A 163 -3.74 -14.47 3.43
CA SER A 163 -4.38 -15.62 4.07
C SER A 163 -4.04 -16.89 3.30
N GLN A 164 -4.04 -18.03 3.98
CA GLN A 164 -4.06 -19.34 3.32
C GLN A 164 -5.26 -19.40 2.37
N GLY A 165 -5.11 -19.99 1.18
CA GLY A 165 -6.18 -20.02 0.19
C GLY A 165 -6.23 -18.84 -0.78
N PHE A 166 -5.59 -17.69 -0.50
CA PHE A 166 -5.76 -16.51 -1.37
C PHE A 166 -5.25 -16.73 -2.80
N PHE A 167 -4.12 -17.41 -2.94
CA PHE A 167 -3.52 -17.74 -4.24
C PHE A 167 -3.93 -19.12 -4.75
N ASP A 168 -4.67 -19.88 -3.94
CA ASP A 168 -5.19 -21.17 -4.34
C ASP A 168 -6.45 -20.87 -5.18
N ARG A 169 -6.54 -21.47 -6.38
CA ARG A 169 -7.80 -21.51 -7.13
C ARG A 169 -8.53 -22.78 -6.70
N PRO A 170 -9.77 -22.66 -6.22
CA PRO A 170 -10.91 -22.70 -7.16
C PRO A 170 -11.88 -21.52 -6.95
N GLY A 171 -12.91 -21.40 -7.80
CA GLY A 171 -13.91 -20.33 -7.75
C GLY A 171 -14.49 -20.13 -6.34
N ALA A 172 -14.95 -18.91 -6.03
CA ALA A 172 -15.40 -18.50 -4.69
C ALA A 172 -16.29 -19.54 -3.96
N ALA A 173 -17.09 -20.32 -4.68
CA ALA A 173 -17.93 -21.40 -4.17
C ALA A 173 -17.19 -22.59 -3.50
N ALA A 174 -15.90 -22.80 -3.79
CA ALA A 174 -15.16 -23.98 -3.31
C ALA A 174 -14.38 -23.73 -2.01
N LEU A 175 -14.19 -22.47 -1.60
CA LEU A 175 -13.36 -22.15 -0.43
C LEU A 175 -14.09 -22.39 0.90
N TYR A 176 -15.42 -22.37 0.90
CA TYR A 176 -16.25 -22.68 2.07
C TYR A 176 -17.54 -23.36 1.58
N PRO A 177 -17.66 -24.70 1.60
CA PRO A 177 -18.97 -25.32 1.43
C PRO A 177 -19.88 -24.78 2.54
N ALA A 178 -21.07 -24.32 2.16
CA ALA A 178 -22.03 -23.68 3.05
C ALA A 178 -22.12 -24.45 4.38
N SER A 179 -21.55 -23.87 5.44
CA SER A 179 -21.65 -24.43 6.78
C SER A 179 -23.03 -24.09 7.32
N SER A 180 -23.74 -25.11 7.80
CA SER A 180 -25.08 -25.07 8.41
C SER A 180 -25.29 -23.89 9.38
N PRO A 181 -26.49 -23.27 9.43
CA PRO A 181 -26.75 -22.02 10.15
C PRO A 181 -26.86 -22.13 11.70
N ASP A 182 -26.09 -23.01 12.34
CA ASP A 182 -26.13 -23.21 13.80
C ASP A 182 -24.78 -22.86 14.46
N ALA A 183 -24.53 -21.58 14.74
CA ALA A 183 -23.51 -21.17 15.71
C ALA A 183 -23.74 -19.75 16.26
N ALA A 184 -24.57 -19.72 17.31
CA ALA A 184 -24.59 -18.87 18.50
C ALA A 184 -23.72 -17.59 18.61
N SER A 185 -24.40 -16.59 19.17
CA SER A 185 -23.94 -15.42 19.93
C SER A 185 -22.63 -15.57 20.71
N ASN A 186 -21.79 -14.53 20.71
CA ASN A 186 -20.84 -14.29 21.80
C ASN A 186 -20.70 -12.79 22.13
N ASP A 187 -21.11 -12.49 23.36
CA ASP A 187 -20.85 -11.27 24.10
C ASP A 187 -19.39 -11.17 24.58
N ALA A 188 -18.98 -9.92 24.83
CA ALA A 188 -17.96 -9.41 25.76
C ALA A 188 -16.59 -10.13 25.86
N LEU A 189 -15.50 -9.41 25.55
CA LEU A 189 -14.24 -9.51 26.32
C LEU A 189 -13.44 -8.19 26.30
N ASP A 190 -13.13 -7.75 27.53
CA ASP A 190 -12.21 -6.68 27.93
C ASP A 190 -10.74 -7.04 27.69
N GLY A 191 -9.90 -6.02 27.56
CA GLY A 191 -8.44 -6.15 27.38
C GLY A 191 -7.65 -5.99 28.67
N PRO A 192 -6.35 -6.34 28.64
CA PRO A 192 -5.37 -5.68 29.50
C PRO A 192 -4.20 -5.04 28.73
N ASP A 193 -3.74 -3.93 29.31
CA ASP A 193 -2.57 -3.13 28.94
C ASP A 193 -1.25 -3.89 29.17
N VAL A 194 -0.28 -3.73 28.27
CA VAL A 194 1.11 -4.13 28.50
C VAL A 194 2.04 -3.04 27.97
N GLU A 195 2.69 -2.36 28.91
CA GLU A 195 3.70 -1.32 28.72
C GLU A 195 5.06 -1.97 28.42
N ALA A 196 5.74 -1.54 27.35
CA ALA A 196 7.05 -2.07 26.94
C ALA A 196 8.10 -0.95 26.89
N ALA A 197 9.12 -1.04 27.75
CA ALA A 197 10.30 -0.19 27.69
C ALA A 197 11.33 -0.75 26.69
N ALA A 198 11.86 0.10 25.81
CA ALA A 198 12.91 -0.25 24.85
C ALA A 198 14.17 0.63 25.02
N PRO A 199 15.38 0.08 24.82
CA PRO A 199 16.65 0.78 25.04
C PRO A 199 17.04 1.74 23.90
N ARG A 200 17.87 2.74 24.25
CA ARG A 200 18.31 3.85 23.39
C ARG A 200 19.45 3.45 22.44
N PRO A 201 19.43 3.83 21.14
CA PRO A 201 20.60 3.73 20.26
C PRO A 201 21.47 5.01 20.26
N LYS A 202 22.78 4.79 20.11
CA LYS A 202 23.82 5.84 19.95
C LYS A 202 23.83 6.43 18.53
N LEU A 203 24.11 7.73 18.44
CA LEU A 203 24.29 8.52 17.21
C LEU A 203 25.78 8.62 16.83
N ILE A 204 26.07 8.66 15.52
CA ILE A 204 27.34 9.16 14.95
C ILE A 204 26.98 10.03 13.72
N PRO A 205 27.56 11.24 13.54
CA PRO A 205 27.14 12.20 12.51
C PRO A 205 28.05 12.21 11.26
N LEU A 206 27.70 13.12 10.32
CA LEU A 206 28.44 13.76 9.20
C LEU A 206 27.70 13.53 7.87
N GLY A 207 27.50 14.46 6.94
CA GLY A 207 27.84 15.88 6.72
C GLY A 207 27.14 16.31 5.41
N ARG A 208 27.04 17.61 5.10
CA ARG A 208 26.26 18.16 3.96
C ARG A 208 27.08 18.27 2.68
N THR A 209 26.48 18.02 1.51
CA THR A 209 26.89 18.61 0.22
C THR A 209 25.69 18.91 -0.71
N ARG A 210 25.90 19.87 -1.62
CA ARG A 210 24.91 20.43 -2.58
C ARG A 210 24.75 19.53 -3.81
N ALA A 211 23.53 19.43 -4.33
CA ALA A 211 23.20 18.70 -5.57
C ALA A 211 23.75 19.41 -6.83
N SER A 212 24.21 18.63 -7.81
CA SER A 212 24.74 19.10 -9.09
C SER A 212 23.68 19.09 -10.20
N ALA A 213 23.95 19.81 -11.29
CA ALA A 213 23.07 19.93 -12.47
C ALA A 213 22.68 18.59 -13.11
N GLU A 214 23.45 17.53 -12.88
CA GLU A 214 23.19 16.18 -13.38
C GLU A 214 21.94 15.53 -12.72
N SER A 215 21.64 15.91 -11.48
CA SER A 215 20.43 15.46 -10.76
C SER A 215 19.16 16.05 -11.37
N VAL A 216 19.23 17.25 -11.95
CA VAL A 216 18.08 17.93 -12.60
C VAL A 216 17.73 17.27 -13.93
N VAL A 217 18.74 16.90 -14.73
CA VAL A 217 18.53 16.21 -16.02
C VAL A 217 17.92 14.82 -15.83
N ARG A 218 18.34 14.06 -14.81
CA ARG A 218 17.73 12.75 -14.50
C ARG A 218 16.28 12.84 -14.02
N LEU A 219 15.92 13.89 -13.30
CA LEU A 219 14.53 14.13 -12.88
C LEU A 219 13.61 14.36 -14.10
N ALA A 220 14.10 15.10 -15.10
CA ALA A 220 13.37 15.37 -16.33
C ALA A 220 13.14 14.09 -17.17
N THR A 221 14.13 13.20 -17.27
CA THR A 221 13.98 11.92 -18.00
C THR A 221 13.05 10.94 -17.28
N SER A 222 13.03 10.96 -15.94
CA SER A 222 12.07 10.18 -15.14
C SER A 222 10.62 10.66 -15.33
N CYS A 223 10.40 11.95 -15.58
CA CYS A 223 9.08 12.48 -15.94
C CYS A 223 8.60 11.97 -17.31
N PHE A 224 9.51 11.73 -18.26
CA PHE A 224 9.13 11.24 -19.59
C PHE A 224 8.61 9.80 -19.57
N ALA A 225 9.16 8.93 -18.70
CA ALA A 225 8.61 7.59 -18.47
C ALA A 225 7.22 7.62 -17.81
N CYS A 226 6.97 8.61 -16.93
CA CYS A 226 5.65 8.86 -16.34
C CYS A 226 4.61 9.33 -17.38
N LEU A 227 5.02 9.99 -18.47
CA LEU A 227 4.13 10.43 -19.54
C LEU A 227 3.62 9.28 -20.41
N VAL A 228 4.42 8.24 -20.62
CA VAL A 228 3.98 7.02 -21.33
C VAL A 228 2.96 6.24 -20.48
N GLU A 229 3.13 6.21 -19.16
CA GLU A 229 2.14 5.65 -18.24
C GLU A 229 0.87 6.52 -18.09
N TRP A 230 0.99 7.84 -18.31
CA TRP A 230 -0.14 8.78 -18.30
C TRP A 230 -1.10 8.54 -19.46
N ASP A 231 -0.62 8.22 -20.66
CA ASP A 231 -1.51 7.96 -21.81
C ASP A 231 -2.29 6.64 -21.63
N ALA A 232 -1.66 5.62 -21.02
CA ALA A 232 -2.35 4.39 -20.62
C ALA A 232 -3.41 4.63 -19.53
N ALA A 233 -3.07 5.43 -18.51
CA ALA A 233 -4.03 5.84 -17.48
C ALA A 233 -5.18 6.69 -18.06
N ARG A 234 -4.89 7.58 -19.02
CA ARG A 234 -5.88 8.43 -19.69
C ARG A 234 -6.88 7.61 -20.51
N GLN A 235 -6.42 6.57 -21.22
CA GLN A 235 -7.31 5.62 -21.90
C GLN A 235 -8.16 4.83 -20.89
N MET A 236 -7.58 4.41 -19.76
CA MET A 236 -8.29 3.69 -18.69
C MET A 236 -9.37 4.52 -17.99
N PHE A 237 -9.12 5.81 -17.74
CA PHE A 237 -10.00 6.67 -16.91
C PHE A 237 -10.83 7.68 -17.72
N ARG A 238 -10.78 7.64 -19.06
CA ARG A 238 -11.51 8.56 -19.97
C ARG A 238 -11.32 10.06 -19.63
N ILE A 239 -10.12 10.43 -19.17
CA ILE A 239 -9.82 11.81 -18.80
C ILE A 239 -9.66 12.64 -20.08
N ARG A 240 -10.57 13.61 -20.30
CA ARG A 240 -10.46 14.57 -21.41
C ARG A 240 -9.58 15.76 -20.97
N PRO A 241 -8.65 16.22 -21.80
CA PRO A 241 -7.96 17.49 -21.53
C PRO A 241 -8.98 18.63 -21.55
N PRO A 242 -8.66 19.78 -20.91
CA PRO A 242 -9.45 20.99 -21.05
C PRO A 242 -9.67 21.29 -22.54
N PRO A 243 -10.85 21.77 -22.95
CA PRO A 243 -11.09 22.11 -24.34
C PRO A 243 -10.08 23.18 -24.79
N GLY A 244 -9.41 22.91 -25.92
CA GLY A 244 -8.45 23.83 -26.53
C GLY A 244 -6.98 23.62 -26.17
N LEU A 245 -6.63 22.60 -25.36
CA LEU A 245 -5.23 22.25 -25.08
C LEU A 245 -4.90 20.84 -25.54
N THR A 246 -3.95 20.72 -26.46
CA THR A 246 -3.34 19.46 -26.86
C THR A 246 -2.43 18.93 -25.73
N ALA A 247 -2.17 17.63 -25.71
CA ALA A 247 -1.25 17.02 -24.74
C ALA A 247 0.17 17.62 -24.85
N GLN A 248 0.59 17.98 -26.07
CA GLN A 248 1.89 18.63 -26.33
C GLN A 248 1.96 20.03 -25.73
N GLU A 249 0.89 20.81 -25.79
CA GLU A 249 0.84 22.16 -25.18
C GLU A 249 0.87 22.10 -23.65
N LEU A 250 0.22 21.10 -23.05
CA LEU A 250 0.26 20.89 -21.60
C LEU A 250 1.67 20.55 -21.09
N VAL A 251 2.41 19.73 -21.87
CA VAL A 251 3.81 19.38 -21.57
C VAL A 251 4.71 20.59 -21.74
N ALA A 252 4.54 21.37 -22.82
CA ALA A 252 5.31 22.59 -23.06
C ALA A 252 5.12 23.64 -21.94
N ASP A 253 3.90 23.79 -21.42
CA ASP A 253 3.62 24.67 -20.29
C ASP A 253 4.23 24.18 -18.98
N LEU A 254 4.21 22.87 -18.73
CA LEU A 254 4.84 22.28 -17.55
C LEU A 254 6.35 22.51 -17.56
N VAL A 255 7.01 22.32 -18.72
CA VAL A 255 8.45 22.61 -18.90
C VAL A 255 8.73 24.09 -18.62
N ARG A 256 7.94 25.02 -19.18
CA ARG A 256 8.10 26.46 -18.92
C ARG A 256 7.91 26.85 -17.44
N VAL A 257 7.05 26.16 -16.70
CA VAL A 257 6.89 26.39 -15.25
C VAL A 257 8.09 25.88 -14.45
N LEU A 258 8.69 24.77 -14.86
CA LEU A 258 9.86 24.19 -14.21
C LEU A 258 11.12 25.04 -14.48
N ASP A 259 11.32 25.51 -15.71
CA ASP A 259 12.45 26.38 -16.06
C ASP A 259 12.43 27.70 -15.28
N ARG A 260 11.24 28.30 -15.10
CA ARG A 260 11.06 29.52 -14.28
C ARG A 260 11.32 29.33 -12.79
N ARG A 261 11.32 28.10 -12.30
CA ARG A 261 11.64 27.77 -10.90
C ARG A 261 13.11 27.40 -10.70
N ALA A 262 13.83 27.14 -11.79
CA ALA A 262 15.23 26.78 -11.77
C ALA A 262 16.17 28.01 -11.97
N ALA A 263 15.66 29.08 -12.57
CA ALA A 263 16.29 30.41 -12.64
C ALA A 263 16.02 31.24 -11.37
#